data_AF-F4LWC6-F1
#
_entry.id   AF-F4LWC6-F1
#
_cell.length_a   1.000
_cell.length_b   1.000
_cell.length_c   1.000
_cell.angle_alpha   90.00
_cell.angle_beta   90.00
_cell.angle_gamma   90.00
#
_symmetry.space_group_name_H-M   'P 1'
#
loop_
_entity.id
_entity.type
_entity.pdbx_description
1 polymer ?
#
loop_
_entity_poly.entity_id
_entity_poly.type
_entity_poly.pdbx_seq_one_letter_code
_entity_poly.pdbx_strand_id
1 'polypeptide(L)'
;MEYLYPSKEVAGYSQVVKAGKDLEFCGLGLLKLGANEVCNLKTDDEEAVLVILSGKCNVVVNGKEFNDLGERKDVFSGNPASVYIPIQSSFKVEEAQGFALEAAVVSAKAEKKFEPFVVRPEEVVCNHRGILNYQRDVRDIIVANGEGKVHRIVVGETISCPGQWSSYPSHKHDDYNPPYEAKMEEVYYFKIKPEDGFGIQVMYNDDLSLRKAYMLKDGDTVIIPEGYHPVAAAPGFQVYYLWVMAGDYGRELVPKDDPKLAWLNNVAPLLK
;
A
#
# COMPACT_ATOMS: atom_id res chain seq x y z
N MET A 1 15.78 7.15 -13.50
CA MET A 1 15.15 6.94 -12.19
C MET A 1 15.14 5.45 -11.87
N GLU A 2 15.60 5.06 -10.69
CA GLU A 2 15.39 3.71 -10.15
C GLU A 2 14.03 3.66 -9.50
N TYR A 3 13.24 2.63 -9.82
CA TYR A 3 11.89 2.46 -9.27
C TYR A 3 11.86 1.47 -8.09
N LEU A 4 12.84 0.55 -8.03
CA LEU A 4 12.97 -0.45 -6.98
C LEU A 4 13.91 0.07 -5.87
N TYR A 5 13.44 -0.04 -4.63
CA TYR A 5 14.18 0.21 -3.40
C TYR A 5 14.33 -1.13 -2.68
N PRO A 6 15.52 -1.76 -2.76
CA PRO A 6 15.77 -3.02 -2.08
C PRO A 6 15.59 -2.90 -0.56
N SER A 7 15.12 -3.97 0.06
CA SER A 7 14.93 -4.03 1.50
C SER A 7 16.23 -3.74 2.26
N LYS A 8 16.07 -3.09 3.42
CA LYS A 8 17.17 -2.74 4.33
C LYS A 8 16.76 -3.10 5.75
N GLU A 9 17.74 -3.35 6.61
CA GLU A 9 17.48 -3.47 8.04
C GLU A 9 16.92 -2.13 8.57
N VAL A 10 15.90 -2.24 9.43
CA VAL A 10 15.21 -1.11 10.03
C VAL A 10 15.17 -1.35 11.53
N ALA A 11 15.61 -0.35 12.30
CA ALA A 11 15.43 -0.25 13.74
C ALA A 11 14.89 1.15 14.05
N GLY A 12 13.78 1.23 14.78
CA GLY A 12 13.00 2.47 14.87
C GLY A 12 12.33 2.80 13.54
N TYR A 13 12.31 4.08 13.17
CA TYR A 13 11.71 4.56 11.93
C TYR A 13 12.76 4.80 10.85
N SER A 14 12.47 4.36 9.62
CA SER A 14 13.29 4.61 8.44
C SER A 14 12.42 5.05 7.26
N GLN A 15 12.73 6.20 6.67
CA GLN A 15 12.08 6.67 5.43
C GLN A 15 12.62 5.87 4.24
N VAL A 16 11.71 5.26 3.45
CA VAL A 16 12.06 4.51 2.24
C VAL A 16 11.81 5.33 0.98
N VAL A 17 10.61 5.91 0.86
CA VAL A 17 10.17 6.77 -0.24
C VAL A 17 9.74 8.11 0.34
N LYS A 18 10.27 9.22 -0.17
CA LYS A 18 9.94 10.58 0.31
C LYS A 18 9.10 11.34 -0.72
N ALA A 19 7.93 11.81 -0.31
CA ALA A 19 7.09 12.69 -1.09
C ALA A 19 7.81 14.02 -1.42
N GLY A 20 7.56 14.55 -2.62
CA GLY A 20 8.26 15.70 -3.18
C GLY A 20 9.71 15.46 -3.59
N LYS A 21 10.25 14.24 -3.43
CA LYS A 21 11.63 13.89 -3.83
C LYS A 21 11.65 12.69 -4.76
N ASP A 22 11.16 11.56 -4.28
CA ASP A 22 11.19 10.28 -5.02
C ASP A 22 9.92 10.14 -5.88
N LEU A 23 8.81 10.65 -5.36
CA LEU A 23 7.50 10.82 -5.98
C LEU A 23 6.94 12.20 -5.62
N GLU A 24 5.91 12.68 -6.31
CA GLU A 24 5.40 14.04 -6.08
C GLU A 24 4.57 14.16 -4.78
N PHE A 25 3.72 13.17 -4.51
CA PHE A 25 2.71 13.12 -3.47
C PHE A 25 2.97 12.04 -2.43
N CYS A 26 3.26 10.80 -2.83
CA CYS A 26 3.32 9.62 -2.00
C CYS A 26 4.67 9.46 -1.29
N GLY A 27 4.59 9.02 -0.04
CA GLY A 27 5.72 8.61 0.78
C GLY A 27 5.47 7.28 1.46
N LEU A 28 6.56 6.62 1.85
CA LEU A 28 6.54 5.38 2.62
C LEU A 28 7.74 5.34 3.55
N GLY A 29 7.49 5.04 4.82
CA GLY A 29 8.49 4.68 5.82
C GLY A 29 8.13 3.39 6.54
N LEU A 30 9.13 2.73 7.09
CA LEU A 30 8.98 1.51 7.88
C LEU A 30 9.34 1.79 9.34
N LEU A 31 8.55 1.22 10.24
CA LEU A 31 8.72 1.32 11.67
C LEU A 31 8.88 -0.09 12.26
N LYS A 32 10.02 -0.35 12.89
CA LYS A 32 10.27 -1.58 13.67
C LYS A 32 10.61 -1.21 15.10
N LEU A 33 9.80 -1.70 16.05
CA LEU A 33 9.98 -1.48 17.47
C LEU A 33 10.16 -2.81 18.19
N GLY A 34 11.12 -2.84 19.12
CA GLY A 34 11.26 -3.90 20.11
C GLY A 34 10.27 -3.74 21.27
N ALA A 35 10.38 -4.66 22.23
CA ALA A 35 9.49 -4.72 23.38
C ALA A 35 9.50 -3.41 24.19
N ASN A 36 8.32 -2.80 24.38
CA ASN A 36 8.11 -1.52 25.08
C ASN A 36 8.85 -0.32 24.47
N GLU A 37 9.35 -0.43 23.23
CA GLU A 37 9.98 0.71 22.55
C GLU A 37 8.92 1.71 22.08
N VAL A 38 9.36 2.96 21.95
CA VAL A 38 8.52 4.09 21.57
C VAL A 38 9.17 4.86 20.43
N CYS A 39 8.37 5.25 19.46
CA CYS A 39 8.77 6.18 18.40
C CYS A 39 7.86 7.41 18.37
N ASN A 40 8.45 8.59 18.22
CA ASN A 40 7.72 9.84 18.05
C ASN A 40 7.99 10.37 16.64
N LEU A 41 6.94 10.66 15.91
CA LEU A 41 6.98 11.10 14.52
C LEU A 41 6.09 12.33 14.32
N LYS A 42 6.27 12.99 13.18
CA LYS A 42 5.50 14.15 12.75
C LYS A 42 5.09 13.99 11.30
N THR A 43 3.96 14.58 10.95
CA THR A 43 3.43 14.52 9.58
C THR A 43 3.71 15.78 8.76
N ASP A 44 4.09 16.90 9.38
CA ASP A 44 4.38 18.17 8.72
C ASP A 44 3.28 18.56 7.69
N ASP A 45 3.58 18.61 6.40
CA ASP A 45 2.62 18.91 5.30
C ASP A 45 2.06 17.67 4.60
N GLU A 46 2.29 16.48 5.14
CA GLU A 46 1.77 15.21 4.66
C GLU A 46 0.65 14.70 5.58
N GLU A 47 -0.36 14.02 5.03
CA GLU A 47 -1.23 13.15 5.82
C GLU A 47 -0.64 11.74 5.79
N ALA A 48 -0.88 10.93 6.83
CA ALA A 48 -0.29 9.62 6.94
C ALA A 48 -1.29 8.55 7.42
N VAL A 49 -0.99 7.31 7.10
CA VAL A 49 -1.67 6.12 7.65
C VAL A 49 -0.61 5.21 8.23
N LEU A 50 -0.70 4.96 9.53
CA LEU A 50 0.08 3.92 10.20
C LEU A 50 -0.65 2.59 10.02
N VAL A 51 -0.10 1.69 9.20
CA VAL A 51 -0.64 0.34 8.97
C VAL A 51 0.18 -0.66 9.77
N ILE A 52 -0.47 -1.40 10.67
CA ILE A 52 0.21 -2.39 11.51
C ILE A 52 0.41 -3.68 10.71
N LEU A 53 1.66 -4.03 10.41
CA LEU A 53 2.03 -5.18 9.59
C LEU A 53 2.11 -6.46 10.42
N SER A 54 2.61 -6.36 11.64
CA SER A 54 2.59 -7.42 12.65
C SER A 54 2.75 -6.84 14.04
N GLY A 55 2.24 -7.56 15.04
CA GLY A 55 2.35 -7.16 16.44
C GLY A 55 1.24 -6.21 16.89
N LYS A 56 1.47 -5.57 18.04
CA LYS A 56 0.46 -4.76 18.74
C LYS A 56 1.06 -3.49 19.31
N CYS A 57 0.35 -2.37 19.18
CA CYS A 57 0.82 -1.06 19.65
C CYS A 57 -0.31 -0.18 20.19
N ASN A 58 0.08 0.84 20.95
CA ASN A 58 -0.74 1.99 21.30
C ASN A 58 -0.25 3.20 20.48
N VAL A 59 -1.19 4.03 20.03
CA VAL A 59 -0.90 5.21 19.22
C VAL A 59 -1.55 6.44 19.84
N VAL A 60 -0.79 7.52 19.99
CA VAL A 60 -1.30 8.81 20.45
C VAL A 60 -1.10 9.83 19.35
N VAL A 61 -2.18 10.48 18.88
CA VAL A 61 -2.13 11.53 17.84
C VAL A 61 -2.67 12.83 18.41
N ASN A 62 -1.82 13.85 18.53
CA ASN A 62 -2.19 15.16 19.10
C ASN A 62 -2.94 15.04 20.46
N GLY A 63 -2.56 14.07 21.29
CA GLY A 63 -3.19 13.80 22.59
C GLY A 63 -4.42 12.88 22.57
N LYS A 64 -4.93 12.49 21.39
CA LYS A 64 -5.98 11.45 21.27
C LYS A 64 -5.35 10.07 21.27
N GLU A 65 -5.82 9.20 22.17
CA GLU A 65 -5.28 7.85 22.35
C GLU A 65 -6.06 6.80 21.56
N PHE A 66 -5.32 5.88 20.95
CA PHE A 66 -5.83 4.70 20.29
C PHE A 66 -5.03 3.49 20.78
N ASN A 67 -5.64 2.75 21.69
CA ASN A 67 -4.98 1.64 22.38
C ASN A 67 -5.36 0.30 21.77
N ASP A 68 -4.51 -0.70 22.05
CA ASP A 68 -4.69 -2.09 21.69
C ASP A 68 -4.93 -2.29 20.18
N LEU A 69 -4.05 -1.72 19.36
CA LEU A 69 -4.13 -1.83 17.90
C LEU A 69 -3.20 -2.93 17.40
N GLY A 70 -3.73 -3.80 16.55
CA GLY A 70 -2.98 -4.88 15.91
C GLY A 70 -3.12 -6.22 16.62
N GLU A 71 -3.36 -7.27 15.83
CA GLU A 71 -3.52 -8.64 16.30
C GLU A 71 -2.93 -9.68 15.32
N ARG A 72 -2.69 -9.28 14.06
CA ARG A 72 -2.18 -10.21 13.04
C ARG A 72 -0.72 -10.56 13.31
N LYS A 73 -0.41 -11.85 13.17
CA LYS A 73 0.96 -12.39 13.30
C LYS A 73 1.89 -11.86 12.19
N ASP A 74 1.38 -11.83 10.97
CA ASP A 74 2.05 -11.33 9.78
C ASP A 74 0.99 -10.78 8.80
N VAL A 75 1.42 -10.15 7.72
CA VAL A 75 0.52 -9.56 6.71
C VAL A 75 -0.40 -10.59 6.01
N PHE A 76 -0.02 -11.87 6.05
CA PHE A 76 -0.78 -12.98 5.49
C PHE A 76 -1.81 -13.55 6.48
N SER A 77 -1.82 -13.08 7.73
CA SER A 77 -2.60 -13.67 8.84
C SER A 77 -3.87 -12.89 9.20
N GLY A 78 -4.38 -12.04 8.30
CA GLY A 78 -5.64 -11.33 8.46
C GLY A 78 -5.55 -9.83 8.21
N ASN A 79 -6.68 -9.15 8.42
CA ASN A 79 -6.82 -7.72 8.16
C ASN A 79 -5.96 -6.85 9.10
N PRO A 80 -5.43 -5.71 8.62
CA PRO A 80 -4.68 -4.79 9.46
C PRO A 80 -5.61 -3.97 10.37
N ALA A 81 -5.07 -3.56 11.51
CA ALA A 81 -5.51 -2.34 12.18
C ALA A 81 -4.65 -1.18 11.66
N SER A 82 -5.26 -0.01 11.45
CA SER A 82 -4.56 1.17 10.94
C SER A 82 -5.03 2.46 11.62
N VAL A 83 -4.18 3.50 11.61
CA VAL A 83 -4.51 4.82 12.16
C VAL A 83 -4.26 5.89 11.10
N TYR A 84 -5.29 6.66 10.78
CA TYR A 84 -5.14 7.88 9.99
C TYR A 84 -4.63 9.02 10.89
N ILE A 85 -3.60 9.72 10.40
CA ILE A 85 -2.89 10.79 11.08
C ILE A 85 -2.91 12.02 10.15
N PRO A 86 -3.58 13.11 10.53
CA PRO A 86 -3.76 14.25 9.64
C PRO A 86 -2.47 15.09 9.54
N ILE A 87 -2.44 16.01 8.56
CA ILE A 87 -1.36 17.01 8.43
C ILE A 87 -1.11 17.78 9.73
N GLN A 88 0.13 18.25 9.90
CA GLN A 88 0.55 19.08 11.03
C GLN A 88 0.23 18.41 12.37
N SER A 89 0.56 17.13 12.48
CA SER A 89 0.36 16.33 13.68
C SER A 89 1.67 15.80 14.21
N SER A 90 1.73 15.63 15.53
CA SER A 90 2.74 14.80 16.18
C SER A 90 2.05 13.53 16.68
N PHE A 91 2.69 12.38 16.48
CA PHE A 91 2.16 11.12 16.94
C PHE A 91 3.24 10.24 17.57
N LYS A 92 2.81 9.46 18.57
CA LYS A 92 3.62 8.51 19.32
C LYS A 92 3.11 7.11 19.02
N VAL A 93 3.99 6.18 18.70
CA VAL A 93 3.71 4.75 18.58
C VAL A 93 4.51 4.02 19.65
N GLU A 94 3.85 3.16 20.42
CA GLU A 94 4.43 2.41 21.52
C GLU A 94 4.06 0.93 21.37
N GLU A 95 5.05 0.06 21.40
CA GLU A 95 4.83 -1.39 21.39
C GLU A 95 4.11 -1.82 22.68
N ALA A 96 3.09 -2.67 22.57
CA ALA A 96 2.10 -2.90 23.63
C ALA A 96 1.91 -4.37 24.06
N GLN A 97 2.71 -5.31 23.55
CA GLN A 97 2.61 -6.74 23.87
C GLN A 97 3.92 -7.39 24.33
N GLY A 98 5.02 -6.64 24.40
CA GLY A 98 6.33 -7.15 24.77
C GLY A 98 7.01 -7.97 23.67
N PHE A 99 6.57 -7.86 22.42
CA PHE A 99 7.16 -8.53 21.25
C PHE A 99 7.58 -7.50 20.19
N ALA A 100 8.16 -7.94 19.07
CA ALA A 100 8.46 -7.04 17.97
C ALA A 100 7.17 -6.53 17.30
N LEU A 101 7.14 -5.24 16.97
CA LEU A 101 6.14 -4.57 16.15
C LEU A 101 6.76 -4.22 14.79
N GLU A 102 6.07 -4.52 13.70
CA GLU A 102 6.37 -3.99 12.37
C GLU A 102 5.16 -3.18 11.88
N ALA A 103 5.39 -1.94 11.46
CA ALA A 103 4.36 -1.08 10.88
C ALA A 103 4.91 -0.31 9.68
N ALA A 104 4.02 0.06 8.76
CA ALA A 104 4.33 0.98 7.68
C ALA A 104 3.65 2.33 7.95
N VAL A 105 4.38 3.42 7.71
CA VAL A 105 3.83 4.78 7.67
C VAL A 105 3.78 5.16 6.20
N VAL A 106 2.62 5.00 5.58
CA VAL A 106 2.37 5.51 4.23
C VAL A 106 1.86 6.93 4.33
N SER A 107 2.30 7.80 3.43
CA SER A 107 1.95 9.22 3.48
C SER A 107 1.62 9.79 2.11
N ALA A 108 0.91 10.91 2.12
CA ALA A 108 0.62 11.70 0.94
C ALA A 108 0.69 13.19 1.30
N LYS A 109 1.26 14.05 0.44
CA LYS A 109 1.14 15.50 0.60
C LYS A 109 -0.32 15.89 0.80
N ALA A 110 -0.60 16.86 1.65
CA ALA A 110 -1.98 17.28 1.87
C ALA A 110 -2.13 18.75 2.29
N GLU A 111 -3.27 19.34 1.92
CA GLU A 111 -3.62 20.74 2.21
C GLU A 111 -4.79 20.89 3.18
N LYS A 112 -5.58 19.82 3.37
CA LYS A 112 -6.75 19.81 4.24
C LYS A 112 -6.48 18.98 5.48
N LYS A 113 -6.75 19.56 6.66
CA LYS A 113 -6.65 18.88 7.94
C LYS A 113 -7.98 18.24 8.32
N PHE A 114 -7.92 16.98 8.72
CA PHE A 114 -9.05 16.19 9.21
C PHE A 114 -8.78 15.70 10.64
N GLU A 115 -9.73 14.94 11.22
CA GLU A 115 -9.58 14.33 12.53
C GLU A 115 -8.89 12.96 12.44
N PRO A 116 -7.99 12.61 13.38
CA PRO A 116 -7.42 11.28 13.41
C PRO A 116 -8.47 10.22 13.79
N PHE A 117 -8.41 9.07 13.13
CA PHE A 117 -9.30 7.93 13.36
C PHE A 117 -8.58 6.60 13.17
N VAL A 118 -9.18 5.54 13.69
CA VAL A 118 -8.71 4.16 13.53
C VAL A 118 -9.57 3.47 12.50
N VAL A 119 -8.95 2.61 11.69
CA VAL A 119 -9.62 1.56 10.91
C VAL A 119 -9.32 0.25 11.62
N ARG A 120 -10.33 -0.35 12.24
CA ARG A 120 -10.21 -1.66 12.90
C ARG A 120 -10.25 -2.78 11.85
N PRO A 121 -9.70 -3.98 12.15
CA PRO A 121 -9.68 -5.11 11.20
C PRO A 121 -11.05 -5.48 10.62
N GLU A 122 -12.13 -5.33 11.41
CA GLU A 122 -13.51 -5.57 11.02
C GLU A 122 -14.11 -4.49 10.09
N GLU A 123 -13.49 -3.32 10.01
CA GLU A 123 -13.90 -2.23 9.11
C GLU A 123 -13.22 -2.31 7.73
N VAL A 124 -12.21 -3.18 7.58
CA VAL A 124 -11.49 -3.39 6.32
C VAL A 124 -12.37 -4.17 5.35
N VAL A 125 -12.57 -3.60 4.15
CA VAL A 125 -13.40 -4.23 3.12
C VAL A 125 -12.55 -5.21 2.30
N CYS A 126 -12.89 -6.49 2.37
CA CYS A 126 -12.21 -7.55 1.62
C CYS A 126 -12.91 -7.83 0.29
N ASN A 127 -12.18 -7.72 -0.80
CA ASN A 127 -12.65 -7.98 -2.16
C ASN A 127 -11.83 -9.12 -2.79
N HIS A 128 -12.50 -10.21 -3.15
CA HIS A 128 -11.89 -11.24 -3.99
C HIS A 128 -12.00 -10.82 -5.46
N ARG A 129 -10.86 -10.63 -6.13
CA ARG A 129 -10.80 -10.12 -7.51
C ARG A 129 -10.12 -11.12 -8.45
N GLY A 130 -10.52 -11.07 -9.72
CA GLY A 130 -9.94 -11.88 -10.79
C GLY A 130 -10.47 -13.32 -10.84
N ILE A 131 -9.94 -14.07 -11.80
CA ILE A 131 -10.27 -15.48 -12.05
C ILE A 131 -9.01 -16.22 -12.54
N LEU A 132 -9.06 -17.55 -12.60
CA LEU A 132 -7.97 -18.39 -13.09
C LEU A 132 -6.62 -18.07 -12.40
N ASN A 133 -5.66 -17.59 -13.17
CA ASN A 133 -4.29 -17.29 -12.78
C ASN A 133 -4.07 -15.79 -12.48
N TYR A 134 -5.15 -15.02 -12.26
CA TYR A 134 -5.08 -13.65 -11.74
C TYR A 134 -6.05 -13.37 -10.57
N GLN A 135 -6.34 -14.41 -9.78
CA GLN A 135 -7.09 -14.32 -8.53
C GLN A 135 -6.25 -13.72 -7.41
N ARG A 136 -6.86 -12.82 -6.63
CA ARG A 136 -6.23 -12.11 -5.54
C ARG A 136 -7.25 -11.62 -4.52
N ASP A 137 -6.79 -11.43 -3.29
CA ASP A 137 -7.57 -10.76 -2.26
C ASP A 137 -7.07 -9.32 -2.11
N VAL A 138 -7.97 -8.36 -2.24
CA VAL A 138 -7.71 -6.93 -2.04
C VAL A 138 -8.42 -6.49 -0.76
N ARG A 139 -7.69 -5.83 0.13
CA ARG A 139 -8.21 -5.32 1.41
C ARG A 139 -8.14 -3.81 1.38
N ASP A 140 -9.29 -3.17 1.28
CA ASP A 140 -9.41 -1.72 1.24
C ASP A 140 -9.34 -1.18 2.68
N ILE A 141 -8.26 -0.47 3.00
CA ILE A 141 -8.01 0.06 4.37
C ILE A 141 -8.61 1.46 4.50
N ILE A 142 -8.17 2.39 3.65
CA ILE A 142 -8.76 3.74 3.52
C ILE A 142 -9.02 3.99 2.04
N VAL A 143 -10.24 3.67 1.62
CA VAL A 143 -10.75 3.89 0.26
C VAL A 143 -12.08 4.64 0.39
N ALA A 144 -13.22 4.00 0.13
CA ALA A 144 -14.54 4.63 0.25
C ALA A 144 -14.86 5.09 1.68
N ASN A 145 -14.43 4.34 2.70
CA ASN A 145 -14.61 4.67 4.12
C ASN A 145 -13.85 5.95 4.58
N GLY A 146 -12.85 6.39 3.80
CA GLY A 146 -12.12 7.63 4.03
C GLY A 146 -12.78 8.86 3.42
N GLU A 147 -13.85 8.71 2.64
CA GLU A 147 -14.50 9.84 1.96
C GLU A 147 -14.97 10.91 2.94
N GLY A 148 -14.58 12.17 2.69
CA GLY A 148 -14.82 13.29 3.60
C GLY A 148 -14.08 13.24 4.94
N LYS A 149 -13.16 12.27 5.15
CA LYS A 149 -12.38 12.10 6.39
C LYS A 149 -10.87 12.19 6.20
N VAL A 150 -10.40 12.15 4.96
CA VAL A 150 -8.99 12.31 4.57
C VAL A 150 -8.91 13.20 3.32
N HIS A 151 -7.73 13.68 2.95
CA HIS A 151 -7.62 14.62 1.83
C HIS A 151 -7.47 13.95 0.46
N ARG A 152 -6.38 13.22 0.22
CA ARG A 152 -6.04 12.60 -1.06
C ARG A 152 -5.55 11.16 -0.93
N ILE A 153 -5.11 10.75 0.25
CA ILE A 153 -4.52 9.42 0.44
C ILE A 153 -5.56 8.31 0.22
N VAL A 154 -5.14 7.28 -0.51
CA VAL A 154 -5.87 6.02 -0.71
C VAL A 154 -4.94 4.88 -0.36
N VAL A 155 -5.39 3.96 0.50
CA VAL A 155 -4.54 2.89 1.05
C VAL A 155 -5.27 1.57 1.05
N GLY A 156 -4.59 0.52 0.62
CA GLY A 156 -5.04 -0.85 0.79
C GLY A 156 -3.89 -1.83 0.67
N GLU A 157 -4.19 -3.12 0.78
CA GLU A 157 -3.21 -4.17 0.60
C GLU A 157 -3.75 -5.27 -0.32
N THR A 158 -2.87 -6.01 -0.97
CA THR A 158 -3.24 -7.09 -1.87
C THR A 158 -2.39 -8.31 -1.64
N ILE A 159 -3.05 -9.47 -1.65
CA ILE A 159 -2.42 -10.78 -1.48
C ILE A 159 -2.71 -11.62 -2.72
N SER A 160 -1.64 -12.14 -3.30
CA SER A 160 -1.68 -13.10 -4.41
C SER A 160 -1.25 -14.48 -3.92
N CYS A 161 -2.06 -15.49 -4.20
CA CYS A 161 -1.67 -16.88 -3.99
C CYS A 161 -0.49 -17.27 -4.91
N PRO A 162 0.22 -18.37 -4.61
CA PRO A 162 1.35 -18.80 -5.42
C PRO A 162 1.02 -18.99 -6.91
N GLY A 163 1.84 -18.43 -7.79
CA GLY A 163 1.64 -18.49 -9.25
C GLY A 163 0.57 -17.56 -9.82
N GLN A 164 -0.13 -16.78 -8.99
CA GLN A 164 -1.16 -15.83 -9.42
C GLN A 164 -0.54 -14.51 -9.88
N TRP A 165 -1.24 -13.84 -10.79
CA TRP A 165 -1.00 -12.47 -11.18
C TRP A 165 -1.96 -11.52 -10.45
N SER A 166 -1.47 -10.35 -10.09
CA SER A 166 -2.27 -9.26 -9.53
C SER A 166 -1.92 -7.95 -10.21
N SER A 167 -2.71 -6.91 -9.91
CA SER A 167 -2.83 -5.73 -10.77
C SER A 167 -2.99 -6.13 -12.25
N TYR A 168 -3.77 -7.21 -12.47
CA TYR A 168 -4.02 -7.86 -13.75
C TYR A 168 -5.53 -8.11 -13.97
N PRO A 169 -6.09 -7.91 -15.19
CA PRO A 169 -5.48 -7.30 -16.38
C PRO A 169 -4.77 -5.98 -16.07
N SER A 170 -3.67 -5.74 -16.78
CA SER A 170 -2.81 -4.59 -16.50
C SER A 170 -3.57 -3.29 -16.66
N HIS A 171 -3.33 -2.33 -15.77
CA HIS A 171 -3.97 -1.03 -15.78
C HIS A 171 -2.98 0.07 -15.39
N LYS A 172 -3.31 1.31 -15.73
CA LYS A 172 -2.55 2.52 -15.40
C LYS A 172 -3.47 3.60 -14.82
N HIS A 173 -2.88 4.63 -14.22
CA HIS A 173 -3.57 5.79 -13.68
C HIS A 173 -2.61 6.99 -13.68
N ASP A 174 -2.08 7.33 -14.86
CA ASP A 174 -1.00 8.31 -15.02
C ASP A 174 -1.41 9.55 -15.84
N ASP A 175 -2.57 9.51 -16.48
CA ASP A 175 -3.19 10.63 -17.20
C ASP A 175 -4.47 11.11 -16.50
N TYR A 176 -4.66 12.42 -16.42
CA TYR A 176 -5.93 12.99 -15.94
C TYR A 176 -6.92 13.07 -17.10
N ASN A 177 -7.81 12.10 -17.21
CA ASN A 177 -8.81 12.01 -18.28
C ASN A 177 -10.16 11.44 -17.79
N PRO A 178 -10.87 12.16 -16.89
CA PRO A 178 -12.15 11.68 -16.36
C PRO A 178 -13.24 11.62 -17.45
N PRO A 179 -14.18 10.66 -17.39
CA PRO A 179 -14.32 9.61 -16.36
C PRO A 179 -13.53 8.33 -16.69
N TYR A 180 -12.54 8.38 -17.59
CA TYR A 180 -11.86 7.20 -18.12
C TYR A 180 -10.58 6.85 -17.37
N GLU A 181 -9.92 7.84 -16.76
CA GLU A 181 -8.67 7.65 -16.04
C GLU A 181 -8.48 8.74 -14.98
N ALA A 182 -8.07 8.33 -13.78
CA ALA A 182 -7.57 9.21 -12.74
C ALA A 182 -6.04 9.27 -12.79
N LYS A 183 -5.47 10.43 -12.44
CA LYS A 183 -4.01 10.59 -12.33
C LYS A 183 -3.58 10.45 -10.88
N MET A 184 -2.92 9.34 -10.56
CA MET A 184 -2.34 9.04 -9.26
C MET A 184 -1.02 8.31 -9.44
N GLU A 185 -0.03 8.67 -8.63
CA GLU A 185 1.14 7.81 -8.45
C GLU A 185 0.86 6.79 -7.35
N GLU A 186 1.65 5.73 -7.32
CA GLU A 186 1.47 4.62 -6.39
C GLU A 186 2.81 4.12 -5.84
N VAL A 187 2.79 3.59 -4.61
CA VAL A 187 3.94 2.90 -3.99
C VAL A 187 3.51 1.53 -3.52
N TYR A 188 4.28 0.49 -3.85
CA TYR A 188 4.10 -0.88 -3.35
C TYR A 188 5.22 -1.25 -2.38
N TYR A 189 4.88 -1.67 -1.16
CA TYR A 189 5.80 -2.33 -0.23
C TYR A 189 5.48 -3.83 -0.15
N PHE A 190 6.47 -4.67 -0.45
CA PHE A 190 6.27 -6.10 -0.65
C PHE A 190 6.64 -6.93 0.58
N LYS A 191 5.87 -8.00 0.80
CA LYS A 191 6.26 -9.14 1.64
C LYS A 191 6.08 -10.44 0.87
N ILE A 192 6.93 -11.43 1.14
CA ILE A 192 6.94 -12.71 0.42
C ILE A 192 6.91 -13.84 1.41
N LYS A 193 6.12 -14.88 1.11
CA LYS A 193 6.00 -16.07 1.97
C LYS A 193 6.08 -17.36 1.16
N PRO A 194 7.06 -18.25 1.45
CA PRO A 194 8.22 -18.06 2.34
C PRO A 194 9.15 -16.88 1.96
N GLU A 195 9.86 -16.30 2.95
CA GLU A 195 10.65 -15.05 2.82
C GLU A 195 11.85 -15.16 1.86
N ASP A 196 12.40 -16.36 1.68
CA ASP A 196 13.48 -16.64 0.72
C ASP A 196 12.99 -16.70 -0.73
N GLY A 197 11.68 -16.64 -0.94
CA GLY A 197 11.02 -16.60 -2.25
C GLY A 197 11.20 -15.31 -3.04
N PHE A 198 10.48 -15.22 -4.15
CA PHE A 198 10.47 -14.01 -4.98
C PHE A 198 9.11 -13.80 -5.68
N GLY A 199 8.92 -12.58 -6.15
CA GLY A 199 7.87 -12.22 -7.11
C GLY A 199 8.48 -11.43 -8.27
N ILE A 200 7.65 -11.01 -9.22
CA ILE A 200 8.08 -10.15 -10.32
C ILE A 200 7.13 -8.96 -10.42
N GLN A 201 7.65 -7.75 -10.25
CA GLN A 201 6.96 -6.53 -10.68
C GLN A 201 7.33 -6.26 -12.13
N VAL A 202 6.33 -6.10 -12.99
CA VAL A 202 6.54 -5.60 -14.36
C VAL A 202 6.03 -4.17 -14.43
N MET A 203 6.73 -3.30 -15.15
CA MET A 203 6.29 -1.93 -15.42
C MET A 203 6.49 -1.61 -16.89
N TYR A 204 5.44 -1.14 -17.56
CA TYR A 204 5.54 -0.75 -18.97
C TYR A 204 4.52 0.32 -19.35
N ASN A 205 4.75 1.07 -20.43
CA ASN A 205 3.78 2.00 -21.00
C ASN A 205 3.48 1.66 -22.49
N ASP A 206 2.56 2.40 -23.11
CA ASP A 206 2.03 2.06 -24.44
C ASP A 206 3.11 2.00 -25.54
N ASP A 207 4.10 2.89 -25.48
CA ASP A 207 5.23 2.99 -26.43
C ASP A 207 6.48 2.19 -25.99
N LEU A 208 6.43 1.55 -24.82
CA LEU A 208 7.51 0.78 -24.20
C LEU A 208 8.77 1.60 -23.88
N SER A 209 8.69 2.92 -23.80
CA SER A 209 9.76 3.76 -23.26
C SER A 209 10.01 3.44 -21.77
N LEU A 210 8.96 3.06 -21.05
CA LEU A 210 9.03 2.29 -19.81
C LEU A 210 8.84 0.81 -20.16
N ARG A 211 9.83 -0.03 -19.83
CA ARG A 211 9.77 -1.49 -20.02
C ARG A 211 10.74 -2.18 -19.07
N LYS A 212 10.35 -2.34 -17.81
CA LYS A 212 11.20 -2.91 -16.75
C LYS A 212 10.52 -4.09 -16.07
N ALA A 213 11.34 -5.00 -15.58
CA ALA A 213 10.91 -6.09 -14.71
C ALA A 213 11.88 -6.18 -13.53
N TYR A 214 11.33 -6.28 -12.33
CA TYR A 214 12.08 -6.36 -11.09
C TYR A 214 11.77 -7.68 -10.40
N MET A 215 12.81 -8.45 -10.09
CA MET A 215 12.67 -9.59 -9.19
C MET A 215 12.55 -9.05 -7.76
N LEU A 216 11.42 -9.31 -7.13
CA LEU A 216 11.07 -8.80 -5.80
C LEU A 216 11.56 -9.75 -4.71
N LYS A 217 12.03 -9.18 -3.60
CA LYS A 217 12.37 -9.87 -2.34
C LYS A 217 11.52 -9.34 -1.18
N ASP A 218 11.49 -10.07 -0.06
CA ASP A 218 10.78 -9.62 1.13
C ASP A 218 11.32 -8.27 1.62
N GLY A 219 10.41 -7.32 1.84
CA GLY A 219 10.70 -5.97 2.30
C GLY A 219 11.08 -4.97 1.20
N ASP A 220 11.07 -5.38 -0.08
CA ASP A 220 11.34 -4.46 -1.19
C ASP A 220 10.20 -3.44 -1.35
N THR A 221 10.52 -2.26 -1.89
CA THR A 221 9.53 -1.24 -2.25
C THR A 221 9.68 -0.86 -3.72
N VAL A 222 8.58 -0.67 -4.44
CA VAL A 222 8.57 -0.13 -5.81
C VAL A 222 7.71 1.13 -5.86
N ILE A 223 8.23 2.18 -6.50
CA ILE A 223 7.47 3.39 -6.84
C ILE A 223 6.95 3.31 -8.28
N ILE A 224 5.71 3.77 -8.51
CA ILE A 224 4.98 3.67 -9.76
C ILE A 224 4.46 5.08 -10.11
N PRO A 225 5.27 5.91 -10.79
CA PRO A 225 4.83 7.23 -11.22
C PRO A 225 3.95 7.18 -12.47
N GLU A 226 4.10 6.14 -13.31
CA GLU A 226 3.36 5.97 -14.55
C GLU A 226 3.36 4.50 -15.02
N GLY A 227 2.53 4.24 -16.02
CA GLY A 227 2.47 3.00 -16.77
C GLY A 227 1.65 1.89 -16.12
N TYR A 228 1.52 0.81 -16.88
CA TYR A 228 0.96 -0.46 -16.46
C TYR A 228 1.91 -1.21 -15.53
N HIS A 229 1.39 -1.75 -14.43
CA HIS A 229 2.23 -2.26 -13.35
C HIS A 229 1.75 -3.61 -12.74
N PRO A 230 1.60 -4.69 -13.54
CA PRO A 230 1.17 -5.98 -13.00
C PRO A 230 2.25 -6.66 -12.14
N VAL A 231 1.81 -7.50 -11.21
CA VAL A 231 2.67 -8.28 -10.30
C VAL A 231 2.43 -9.76 -10.52
N ALA A 232 3.50 -10.55 -10.64
CA ALA A 232 3.44 -12.00 -10.71
C ALA A 232 4.03 -12.64 -9.46
N ALA A 233 3.25 -13.46 -8.77
CA ALA A 233 3.77 -14.31 -7.71
C ALA A 233 4.48 -15.53 -8.32
N ALA A 234 5.71 -15.83 -7.88
CA ALA A 234 6.38 -17.04 -8.34
C ALA A 234 5.63 -18.30 -7.83
N PRO A 235 5.65 -19.42 -8.57
CA PRO A 235 5.08 -20.67 -8.09
C PRO A 235 5.68 -21.09 -6.75
N GLY A 236 4.83 -21.45 -5.79
CA GLY A 236 5.22 -21.78 -4.42
C GLY A 236 5.28 -20.61 -3.42
N PHE A 237 5.17 -19.35 -3.88
CA PHE A 237 5.33 -18.17 -3.01
C PHE A 237 4.11 -17.25 -3.04
N GLN A 238 3.58 -16.92 -1.87
CA GLN A 238 2.59 -15.84 -1.75
C GLN A 238 3.31 -14.51 -1.86
N VAL A 239 2.68 -13.57 -2.56
CA VAL A 239 3.15 -12.17 -2.65
C VAL A 239 2.09 -11.26 -2.05
N TYR A 240 2.51 -10.47 -1.09
CA TYR A 240 1.76 -9.39 -0.49
C TYR A 240 2.35 -8.07 -0.96
N TYR A 241 1.50 -7.07 -1.19
CA TYR A 241 1.94 -5.67 -1.21
C TYR A 241 0.94 -4.75 -0.52
N LEU A 242 1.48 -3.87 0.33
CA LEU A 242 0.79 -2.68 0.80
C LEU A 242 0.92 -1.60 -0.27
N TRP A 243 -0.18 -0.96 -0.62
CA TRP A 243 -0.22 0.09 -1.62
C TRP A 243 -0.79 1.39 -1.07
N VAL A 244 -0.15 2.50 -1.48
CA VAL A 244 -0.63 3.86 -1.24
C VAL A 244 -0.67 4.61 -2.56
N MET A 245 -1.77 5.29 -2.81
CA MET A 245 -1.98 6.14 -3.98
C MET A 245 -2.35 7.55 -3.56
N ALA A 246 -1.90 8.53 -4.34
CA ALA A 246 -2.29 9.92 -4.22
C ALA A 246 -2.08 10.68 -5.55
N GLY A 247 -2.83 11.75 -5.75
CA GLY A 247 -2.70 12.64 -6.89
C GLY A 247 -3.40 13.97 -6.67
N ASP A 248 -3.42 14.82 -7.70
CA ASP A 248 -3.97 16.18 -7.63
C ASP A 248 -5.50 16.24 -7.59
N TYR A 249 -6.16 15.27 -8.23
CA TYR A 249 -7.57 15.40 -8.62
C TYR A 249 -8.55 14.65 -7.72
N GLY A 250 -8.19 14.46 -6.46
CA GLY A 250 -9.03 13.79 -5.46
C GLY A 250 -8.67 12.32 -5.25
N ARG A 251 -9.67 11.51 -4.89
CA ARG A 251 -9.50 10.14 -4.38
C ARG A 251 -10.24 9.07 -5.19
N GLU A 252 -10.83 9.47 -6.31
CA GLU A 252 -11.59 8.56 -7.15
C GLU A 252 -10.65 7.57 -7.85
N LEU A 253 -10.84 6.28 -7.59
CA LEU A 253 -10.04 5.21 -8.20
C LEU A 253 -10.63 4.81 -9.56
N VAL A 254 -10.12 5.45 -10.61
CA VAL A 254 -10.49 5.14 -12.00
C VAL A 254 -9.24 4.72 -12.76
N PRO A 255 -8.78 3.46 -12.61
CA PRO A 255 -7.69 2.94 -13.41
C PRO A 255 -8.15 2.67 -14.85
N LYS A 256 -7.27 2.90 -15.81
CA LYS A 256 -7.47 2.56 -17.23
C LYS A 256 -6.78 1.24 -17.54
N ASP A 257 -7.58 0.24 -17.89
CA ASP A 257 -7.07 -1.06 -18.36
C ASP A 257 -6.28 -0.91 -19.66
N ASP A 258 -5.26 -1.77 -19.84
CA ASP A 258 -4.54 -1.91 -21.11
C ASP A 258 -5.52 -2.36 -22.19
N PRO A 259 -5.78 -1.54 -23.23
CA PRO A 259 -6.72 -1.88 -24.29
C PRO A 259 -6.36 -3.18 -25.02
N LYS A 260 -5.08 -3.56 -25.04
CA LYS A 260 -4.60 -4.82 -25.65
C LYS A 260 -5.03 -6.04 -24.85
N LEU A 261 -5.38 -5.86 -23.57
CA LEU A 261 -5.85 -6.90 -22.67
C LEU A 261 -7.36 -6.89 -22.45
N ALA A 262 -8.09 -5.93 -23.04
CA ALA A 262 -9.54 -5.78 -22.86
C ALA A 262 -10.35 -7.04 -23.21
N TRP A 263 -9.82 -7.92 -24.07
CA TRP A 263 -10.45 -9.21 -24.40
C TRP A 263 -10.60 -10.13 -23.18
N LEU A 264 -9.76 -9.99 -22.15
CA LEU A 264 -9.84 -10.77 -20.91
C LEU A 264 -11.13 -10.51 -20.13
N ASN A 265 -11.73 -9.33 -20.27
CA ASN A 265 -13.02 -9.01 -19.66
C ASN A 265 -14.15 -9.92 -20.18
N ASN A 266 -14.00 -10.49 -21.37
CA ASN A 266 -14.94 -11.45 -21.95
C ASN A 266 -14.63 -12.92 -21.58
N VAL A 267 -13.47 -13.20 -20.98
CA VAL A 267 -13.09 -14.57 -20.58
C VAL A 267 -13.76 -14.94 -19.26
N ALA A 268 -13.85 -14.02 -18.31
CA ALA A 268 -14.43 -14.30 -17.00
C ALA A 268 -15.88 -14.81 -17.02
N PRO A 269 -16.77 -14.28 -17.88
CA PRO A 269 -18.12 -14.81 -18.04
C PRO A 269 -18.19 -16.21 -18.64
N LEU A 270 -17.18 -16.66 -19.41
CA LEU A 270 -17.18 -17.97 -20.08
C LEU A 270 -16.83 -19.14 -19.16
N LEU A 271 -16.31 -18.86 -17.96
CA LEU A 271 -15.81 -19.84 -17.00
C LEU A 271 -16.72 -19.98 -15.77
N LYS A 272 -17.80 -19.20 -15.71
CA LYS A 272 -18.89 -19.33 -14.72
C LYS A 272 -19.97 -20.25 -15.24
#